data_AF-A0A925IA18-F1
#
_entry.id   AF-A0A925IA18-F1
#
_cell.length_a   1.000
_cell.length_b   1.000
_cell.length_c   1.000
_cell.angle_alpha   90.00
_cell.angle_beta   90.00
_cell.angle_gamma   90.00
#
_symmetry.space_group_name_H-M   'P 1'
#
loop_
_entity.id
_entity.type
_entity.pdbx_description
1 polymer ?
#
loop_
_entity_poly.entity_id
_entity_poly.type
_entity_poly.pdbx_seq_one_letter_code
_entity_poly.pdbx_strand_id
1 'polypeptide(L)'
;MKPIKSFRLLIMFMGFLVLMISCKKENTSSYVMTEEEAAEVISLSISGSTEGLVTQTAEIAARANTYGNVCGYSKDSTIISINTAGTYTWNYTFKWQWSVLCTGAVPNSMNANYTMKGMYGAPRISSSDSAIANLAVTNLISGSQYTFNGTYTRDGSQVSKIRNRSSLTSKVILGLINVKVNKNTGRIDAGTASVSIAGATTGGNSFTYGGTVTFMGNQSATISLNNGAVYNVSW
;
A
#
# COMPACT_ATOMS: atom_id res chain seq x y z
N MET A 1 -4.48 -12.84 92.13
CA MET A 1 -3.77 -14.13 91.91
C MET A 1 -4.09 -14.63 90.49
N LYS A 2 -3.07 -14.95 89.68
CA LYS A 2 -3.17 -15.81 88.47
C LYS A 2 -3.64 -17.23 88.88
N PRO A 3 -3.86 -18.17 87.94
CA PRO A 3 -4.60 -18.19 86.66
C PRO A 3 -5.62 -19.36 86.66
N ILE A 4 -6.30 -19.70 85.55
CA ILE A 4 -6.61 -21.11 85.16
C ILE A 4 -7.00 -21.17 83.67
N LYS A 5 -6.60 -22.29 83.06
CA LYS A 5 -6.56 -22.65 81.64
C LYS A 5 -7.84 -23.35 81.15
N SER A 6 -7.82 -23.69 79.85
CA SER A 6 -8.67 -24.62 79.08
C SER A 6 -9.79 -23.89 78.31
N PHE A 7 -10.24 -24.26 77.11
CA PHE A 7 -10.19 -25.51 76.35
C PHE A 7 -10.59 -25.21 74.88
N ARG A 8 -10.42 -26.18 73.97
CA ARG A 8 -10.48 -26.11 72.48
C ARG A 8 -11.88 -25.86 71.87
N LEU A 9 -11.89 -25.73 70.52
CA LEU A 9 -12.96 -25.67 69.49
C LEU A 9 -13.35 -24.23 69.08
N LEU A 10 -13.43 -23.83 67.80
CA LEU A 10 -13.94 -24.53 66.62
C LEU A 10 -13.26 -24.00 65.34
N ILE A 11 -12.92 -24.94 64.47
CA ILE A 11 -12.42 -24.81 63.09
C ILE A 11 -13.52 -24.23 62.18
N MET A 12 -13.10 -23.56 61.09
CA MET A 12 -13.82 -23.36 59.82
C MET A 12 -14.08 -21.88 59.46
N PHE A 13 -13.10 -21.24 58.83
CA PHE A 13 -13.41 -20.38 57.68
C PHE A 13 -12.39 -20.66 56.58
N MET A 14 -12.88 -21.43 55.62
CA MET A 14 -12.19 -21.97 54.46
C MET A 14 -11.59 -20.81 53.66
N GLY A 15 -10.26 -20.80 53.56
CA GLY A 15 -9.52 -19.91 52.68
C GLY A 15 -9.90 -20.19 51.24
N PHE A 16 -10.75 -19.32 50.68
CA PHE A 16 -10.94 -19.23 49.23
C PHE A 16 -9.80 -18.37 48.67
N LEU A 17 -8.58 -18.93 48.70
CA LEU A 17 -7.49 -18.45 47.86
C LEU A 17 -7.87 -18.80 46.42
N VAL A 18 -8.57 -17.88 45.75
CA VAL A 18 -8.72 -17.89 44.30
C VAL A 18 -7.31 -17.76 43.74
N LEU A 19 -6.74 -18.89 43.33
CA LEU A 19 -5.62 -18.95 42.43
C LEU A 19 -6.07 -18.30 41.12
N MET A 20 -5.92 -16.98 41.05
CA MET A 20 -5.87 -16.22 39.81
C MET A 20 -4.60 -16.68 39.08
N ILE A 21 -4.66 -17.88 38.50
CA ILE A 21 -3.78 -18.28 37.42
C ILE A 21 -4.15 -17.35 36.28
N SER A 22 -3.52 -16.17 36.29
CA SER A 22 -3.38 -15.34 35.11
C SER A 22 -2.68 -16.24 34.11
N CYS A 23 -3.45 -16.85 33.22
CA CYS A 23 -2.95 -17.31 31.94
C CYS A 23 -2.41 -16.07 31.23
N LYS A 24 -1.16 -15.70 31.53
CA LYS A 24 -0.34 -15.03 30.53
C LYS A 24 -0.44 -15.95 29.31
N LYS A 25 -1.10 -15.48 28.26
CA LYS A 25 -0.95 -16.08 26.94
C LYS A 25 0.52 -15.87 26.56
N GLU A 26 1.35 -16.82 26.96
CA GLU A 26 2.65 -17.09 26.39
C GLU A 26 2.40 -17.39 24.91
N ASN A 27 2.55 -16.39 24.06
CA ASN A 27 2.68 -16.55 22.62
C ASN A 27 3.36 -15.31 22.05
N THR A 28 4.57 -15.03 22.51
CA THR A 28 5.51 -14.18 21.78
C THR A 28 6.23 -15.02 20.74
N SER A 29 5.50 -15.56 19.77
CA SER A 29 6.13 -15.76 18.46
C SER A 29 6.25 -14.36 17.88
N SER A 30 7.48 -13.86 17.81
CA SER A 30 7.80 -12.62 17.12
C SER A 30 7.46 -12.83 15.65
N TYR A 31 6.25 -12.42 15.24
CA TYR A 31 5.88 -12.44 13.83
C TYR A 31 6.84 -11.50 13.09
N VAL A 32 7.62 -12.09 12.19
CA VAL A 32 8.50 -11.39 11.26
C VAL A 32 7.84 -11.48 9.90
N MET A 33 7.72 -10.33 9.24
CA MET A 33 7.22 -10.26 7.88
C MET A 33 8.16 -11.03 6.96
N THR A 34 7.61 -11.84 6.07
CA THR A 34 8.38 -12.57 5.05
C THR A 34 8.47 -11.77 3.76
N GLU A 35 9.42 -12.12 2.90
CA GLU A 35 9.57 -11.53 1.56
C GLU A 35 8.34 -11.77 0.67
N GLU A 36 7.67 -12.91 0.81
CA GLU A 36 6.43 -13.21 0.08
C GLU A 36 5.30 -12.26 0.51
N GLU A 37 5.15 -12.03 1.82
CA GLU A 37 4.17 -11.07 2.34
C GLU A 37 4.52 -9.63 1.91
N ALA A 38 5.82 -9.29 1.88
CA ALA A 38 6.27 -8.01 1.36
C ALA A 38 5.95 -7.84 -0.14
N ALA A 39 6.17 -8.87 -0.95
CA ALA A 39 5.80 -8.87 -2.35
C ALA A 39 4.27 -8.76 -2.53
N GLU A 40 3.47 -9.40 -1.67
CA GLU A 40 2.00 -9.25 -1.69
C GLU A 40 1.57 -7.80 -1.39
N VAL A 41 2.16 -7.15 -0.39
CA VAL A 41 1.86 -5.74 -0.06
C VAL A 41 2.31 -4.78 -1.17
N ILE A 42 3.48 -5.01 -1.78
CA ILE A 42 3.93 -4.25 -2.95
C ILE A 42 2.96 -4.44 -4.12
N SER A 43 2.57 -5.69 -4.41
CA SER A 43 1.62 -6.03 -5.46
C SER A 43 0.28 -5.31 -5.29
N LEU A 44 -0.29 -5.32 -4.08
CA LEU A 44 -1.53 -4.61 -3.77
C LEU A 44 -1.38 -3.08 -3.79
N SER A 45 -0.16 -2.55 -3.66
CA SER A 45 0.09 -1.11 -3.83
C SER A 45 0.11 -0.68 -5.30
N ILE A 46 0.36 -1.63 -6.20
CA ILE A 46 0.46 -1.40 -7.65
C ILE A 46 -0.85 -1.76 -8.35
N SER A 47 -1.48 -2.86 -7.95
CA SER A 47 -2.61 -3.50 -8.63
C SER A 47 -3.82 -2.59 -8.83
N GLY A 48 -4.51 -2.79 -9.96
CA GLY A 48 -5.77 -2.10 -10.25
C GLY A 48 -6.92 -2.56 -9.36
N SER A 49 -6.87 -3.79 -8.81
CA SER A 49 -7.91 -4.36 -7.94
C SER A 49 -8.04 -3.67 -6.58
N THR A 50 -7.10 -2.80 -6.24
CA THR A 50 -7.02 -2.06 -4.96
C THR A 50 -6.84 -0.56 -5.18
N GLU A 51 -7.17 -0.06 -6.39
CA GLU A 51 -6.94 1.34 -6.79
C GLU A 51 -5.46 1.76 -6.60
N GLY A 52 -4.55 0.84 -6.91
CA GLY A 52 -3.11 1.07 -6.83
C GLY A 52 -2.59 1.95 -7.97
N LEU A 53 -1.26 2.03 -8.04
CA LEU A 53 -0.53 2.86 -9.00
C LEU A 53 -1.05 2.71 -10.45
N VAL A 54 -1.35 1.49 -10.90
CA VAL A 54 -1.71 1.27 -12.31
C VAL A 54 -3.02 1.96 -12.70
N THR A 55 -4.02 1.96 -11.82
CA THR A 55 -5.29 2.68 -12.06
C THR A 55 -5.04 4.18 -12.12
N GLN A 56 -4.21 4.71 -11.21
CA GLN A 56 -3.92 6.14 -11.18
C GLN A 56 -3.10 6.58 -12.41
N THR A 57 -2.22 5.74 -12.94
CA THR A 57 -1.54 6.05 -14.22
C THR A 57 -2.50 6.11 -15.41
N ALA A 58 -3.53 5.27 -15.45
CA ALA A 58 -4.56 5.32 -16.48
C ALA A 58 -5.41 6.60 -16.38
N GLU A 59 -5.78 6.99 -15.16
CA GLU A 59 -6.50 8.24 -14.88
C GLU A 59 -5.71 9.50 -15.27
N ILE A 60 -4.40 9.48 -15.06
CA ILE A 60 -3.51 10.56 -15.54
C ILE A 60 -3.42 10.56 -17.06
N ALA A 61 -3.27 9.38 -17.68
CA ALA A 61 -3.20 9.27 -19.13
C ALA A 61 -4.48 9.83 -19.79
N ALA A 62 -5.66 9.57 -19.22
CA ALA A 62 -6.91 10.15 -19.70
C ALA A 62 -6.92 11.69 -19.63
N ARG A 63 -6.38 12.27 -18.55
CA ARG A 63 -6.23 13.73 -18.40
C ARG A 63 -5.19 14.29 -19.35
N ALA A 64 -4.08 13.59 -19.56
CA ALA A 64 -3.06 13.96 -20.54
C ALA A 64 -3.61 13.92 -21.97
N ASN A 65 -4.49 12.98 -22.31
CA ASN A 65 -5.18 12.95 -23.60
C ASN A 65 -6.10 14.17 -23.78
N THR A 66 -6.79 14.57 -22.71
CA THR A 66 -7.79 15.65 -22.77
C THR A 66 -7.15 17.03 -22.77
N TYR A 67 -6.11 17.23 -21.97
CA TYR A 67 -5.55 18.55 -21.67
C TYR A 67 -4.08 18.70 -22.00
N GLY A 68 -3.35 17.62 -22.32
CA GLY A 68 -1.90 17.65 -22.51
C GLY A 68 -1.42 18.48 -23.70
N ASN A 69 -2.31 18.86 -24.62
CA ASN A 69 -2.02 19.77 -25.72
C ASN A 69 -2.32 21.24 -25.39
N VAL A 70 -2.89 21.55 -24.22
CA VAL A 70 -3.26 22.91 -23.80
C VAL A 70 -2.15 23.47 -22.92
N CYS A 71 -1.34 24.35 -23.51
CA CYS A 71 -0.21 24.93 -22.80
C CYS A 71 -0.65 25.76 -21.58
N GLY A 72 0.04 25.57 -20.44
CA GLY A 72 -0.23 26.30 -19.19
C GLY A 72 -1.51 25.86 -18.48
N TYR A 73 -2.21 24.83 -18.97
CA TYR A 73 -3.41 24.32 -18.32
C TYR A 73 -3.06 23.82 -16.92
N SER A 74 -3.84 24.19 -15.91
CA SER A 74 -3.69 23.73 -14.54
C SER A 74 -5.05 23.54 -13.90
N LYS A 75 -5.24 22.44 -13.18
CA LYS A 75 -6.50 22.13 -12.51
C LYS A 75 -6.28 21.19 -11.33
N ASP A 76 -7.21 21.25 -10.38
CA ASP A 76 -7.33 20.28 -9.30
C ASP A 76 -8.67 19.55 -9.35
N SER A 77 -8.75 18.45 -8.61
CA SER A 77 -9.99 17.70 -8.47
C SER A 77 -9.97 16.86 -7.19
N THR A 78 -11.15 16.55 -6.67
CA THR A 78 -11.32 15.50 -5.66
C THR A 78 -12.16 14.39 -6.28
N ILE A 79 -11.63 13.17 -6.23
CA ILE A 79 -12.27 11.97 -6.78
C ILE A 79 -12.54 11.02 -5.62
N ILE A 80 -13.76 10.50 -5.56
CA ILE A 80 -14.13 9.44 -4.62
C ILE A 80 -14.32 8.18 -5.45
N SER A 81 -13.50 7.17 -5.20
CA SER A 81 -13.63 5.84 -5.81
C SER A 81 -14.11 4.85 -4.76
N ILE A 82 -15.32 4.31 -4.96
CA ILE A 82 -15.93 3.31 -4.09
C ILE A 82 -16.41 2.19 -4.99
N ASN A 83 -15.93 0.97 -4.76
CA ASN A 83 -16.40 -0.17 -5.54
C ASN A 83 -16.21 -1.51 -4.82
N THR A 84 -16.81 -2.54 -5.40
CA THR A 84 -16.60 -3.95 -5.09
C THR A 84 -16.41 -4.72 -6.40
N ALA A 85 -15.29 -5.42 -6.54
CA ALA A 85 -14.97 -6.24 -7.71
C ALA A 85 -14.61 -7.66 -7.25
N GLY A 86 -15.55 -8.60 -7.39
CA GLY A 86 -15.40 -9.95 -6.85
C GLY A 86 -15.17 -9.92 -5.34
N THR A 87 -14.03 -10.43 -4.88
CA THR A 87 -13.62 -10.45 -3.47
C THR A 87 -12.89 -9.18 -3.02
N TYR A 88 -12.70 -8.22 -3.92
CA TYR A 88 -12.02 -6.96 -3.64
C TYR A 88 -13.02 -5.84 -3.35
N THR A 89 -12.73 -5.02 -2.36
CA THR A 89 -13.48 -3.79 -2.04
C THR A 89 -12.52 -2.64 -1.86
N TRP A 90 -12.97 -1.42 -2.18
CA TRP A 90 -12.21 -0.22 -1.86
C TRP A 90 -13.11 0.99 -1.66
N ASN A 91 -12.62 1.92 -0.87
CA ASN A 91 -13.19 3.26 -0.69
C ASN A 91 -12.03 4.23 -0.49
N TYR A 92 -11.76 5.04 -1.51
CA TYR A 92 -10.68 6.01 -1.52
C TYR A 92 -11.18 7.39 -1.90
N THR A 93 -10.61 8.39 -1.22
CA THR A 93 -10.66 9.78 -1.67
C THR A 93 -9.28 10.17 -2.19
N PHE A 94 -9.25 10.65 -3.42
CA PHE A 94 -8.06 11.20 -4.06
C PHE A 94 -8.19 12.71 -4.21
N LYS A 95 -7.15 13.45 -3.85
CA LYS A 95 -7.02 14.88 -4.17
C LYS A 95 -5.93 15.02 -5.21
N TRP A 96 -6.34 15.39 -6.41
CA TRP A 96 -5.50 15.49 -7.61
C TRP A 96 -5.17 16.94 -7.91
N GLN A 97 -3.97 17.16 -8.43
CA GLN A 97 -3.54 18.39 -9.06
C GLN A 97 -2.71 18.05 -10.28
N TRP A 98 -2.99 18.69 -11.41
CA TRP A 98 -2.16 18.52 -12.60
C TRP A 98 -1.98 19.83 -13.34
N SER A 99 -0.81 19.97 -13.97
CA SER A 99 -0.47 21.14 -14.78
C SER A 99 0.38 20.78 -15.99
N VAL A 100 0.13 21.44 -17.11
CA VAL A 100 0.87 21.28 -18.36
C VAL A 100 1.96 22.34 -18.43
N LEU A 101 3.21 21.88 -18.38
CA LEU A 101 4.42 22.69 -18.52
C LEU A 101 4.81 22.79 -19.99
N CYS A 102 5.24 23.98 -20.41
CA CYS A 102 5.58 24.28 -21.79
C CYS A 102 6.99 24.81 -21.95
N THR A 103 7.55 24.62 -23.14
CA THR A 103 8.71 25.34 -23.63
C THR A 103 8.23 26.33 -24.67
N GLY A 104 8.15 27.62 -24.30
CA GLY A 104 7.41 28.62 -25.08
C GLY A 104 5.93 28.27 -25.14
N ALA A 105 5.37 28.18 -26.35
CA ALA A 105 3.95 27.84 -26.57
C ALA A 105 3.70 26.33 -26.76
N VAL A 106 4.74 25.48 -26.72
CA VAL A 106 4.63 24.04 -27.00
C VAL A 106 4.58 23.25 -25.68
N PRO A 107 3.53 22.45 -25.44
CA PRO A 107 3.49 21.54 -24.29
C PRO A 107 4.65 20.55 -24.30
N ASN A 108 5.36 20.47 -23.17
CA ASN A 108 6.52 19.61 -23.00
C ASN A 108 6.20 18.44 -22.06
N SER A 109 5.65 18.74 -20.88
CA SER A 109 5.35 17.75 -19.86
C SER A 109 4.11 18.11 -19.06
N MET A 110 3.52 17.13 -18.39
CA MET A 110 2.45 17.33 -17.42
C MET A 110 2.94 16.86 -16.06
N ASN A 111 2.87 17.73 -15.05
CA ASN A 111 3.01 17.31 -13.67
C ASN A 111 1.64 16.83 -13.18
N ALA A 112 1.59 15.66 -12.58
CA ALA A 112 0.39 15.07 -12.01
C ALA A 112 0.71 14.56 -10.61
N ASN A 113 0.13 15.24 -9.62
CA ASN A 113 0.32 14.95 -8.22
C ASN A 113 -1.01 14.53 -7.60
N TYR A 114 -0.98 13.58 -6.67
CA TYR A 114 -2.15 13.29 -5.88
C TYR A 114 -1.82 12.86 -4.46
N THR A 115 -2.79 13.09 -3.58
CA THR A 115 -2.85 12.41 -2.29
C THR A 115 -4.06 11.49 -2.27
N MET A 116 -3.95 10.37 -1.57
CA MET A 116 -5.00 9.37 -1.41
C MET A 116 -5.20 9.09 0.07
N LYS A 117 -6.45 8.89 0.50
CA LYS A 117 -6.77 8.34 1.81
C LYS A 117 -7.99 7.43 1.71
N GLY A 118 -7.95 6.28 2.37
CA GLY A 118 -9.07 5.35 2.36
C GLY A 118 -8.69 3.94 2.79
N MET A 119 -9.39 2.95 2.27
CA MET A 119 -9.17 1.56 2.62
C MET A 119 -9.46 0.60 1.45
N TYR A 120 -8.84 -0.57 1.48
CA TYR A 120 -9.19 -1.69 0.62
C TYR A 120 -9.41 -2.96 1.45
N GLY A 121 -10.21 -3.88 0.90
CA GLY A 121 -10.28 -5.26 1.31
C GLY A 121 -9.91 -6.17 0.15
N ALA A 122 -8.90 -7.00 0.30
CA ALA A 122 -8.52 -8.09 -0.60
C ALA A 122 -8.79 -9.45 0.09
N PRO A 123 -8.68 -10.60 -0.60
CA PRO A 123 -8.95 -11.91 -0.01
C PRO A 123 -8.16 -12.22 1.27
N ARG A 124 -6.86 -11.90 1.27
CA ARG A 124 -5.94 -12.24 2.37
C ARG A 124 -5.59 -11.06 3.26
N ILE A 125 -5.76 -9.82 2.80
CA ILE A 125 -5.34 -8.60 3.50
C ILE A 125 -6.45 -7.55 3.38
N SER A 126 -6.69 -6.80 4.45
CA SER A 126 -7.36 -5.49 4.37
C SER A 126 -6.41 -4.42 4.87
N SER A 127 -6.52 -3.20 4.34
CA SER A 127 -5.65 -2.11 4.74
C SER A 127 -6.39 -0.78 4.79
N SER A 128 -6.02 0.05 5.76
CA SER A 128 -6.28 1.49 5.74
C SER A 128 -5.03 2.19 5.25
N ASP A 129 -5.17 2.98 4.18
CA ASP A 129 -4.03 3.52 3.46
C ASP A 129 -4.10 5.04 3.29
N SER A 130 -2.91 5.61 3.16
CA SER A 130 -2.71 6.90 2.52
C SER A 130 -1.61 6.79 1.46
N ALA A 131 -1.69 7.61 0.41
CA ALA A 131 -0.62 7.67 -0.57
C ALA A 131 -0.36 9.08 -1.05
N ILE A 132 0.86 9.31 -1.53
CA ILE A 132 1.28 10.53 -2.22
C ILE A 132 1.98 10.09 -3.50
N ALA A 133 1.61 10.68 -4.63
CA ALA A 133 2.35 10.54 -5.88
C ALA A 133 2.75 11.89 -6.44
N ASN A 134 3.95 11.95 -7.00
CA ASN A 134 4.45 13.08 -7.76
C ASN A 134 4.99 12.55 -9.08
N LEU A 135 4.24 12.75 -10.16
CA LEU A 135 4.53 12.13 -11.45
C LEU A 135 4.71 13.21 -12.52
N ALA A 136 5.75 13.04 -13.34
CA ALA A 136 5.97 13.80 -14.55
C ALA A 136 5.65 12.91 -15.76
N VAL A 137 4.78 13.42 -16.63
CA VAL A 137 4.34 12.76 -17.87
C VAL A 137 4.92 13.51 -19.05
N THR A 138 5.67 12.82 -19.90
CA THR A 138 6.23 13.38 -21.14
C THR A 138 5.67 12.66 -22.37
N ASN A 139 6.13 13.08 -23.56
CA ASN A 139 5.60 12.67 -24.86
C ASN A 139 4.11 13.03 -25.00
N LEU A 140 3.74 14.25 -24.60
CA LEU A 140 2.34 14.69 -24.64
C LEU A 140 1.78 14.72 -26.06
N ILE A 141 2.55 15.27 -27.00
CA ILE A 141 2.08 15.56 -28.37
C ILE A 141 2.33 14.39 -29.33
N SER A 142 3.57 13.89 -29.40
CA SER A 142 3.98 12.86 -30.36
C SER A 142 4.04 11.47 -29.73
N GLY A 143 4.10 10.44 -30.58
CA GLY A 143 4.20 9.03 -30.17
C GLY A 143 2.88 8.42 -29.69
N SER A 144 2.84 7.09 -29.62
CA SER A 144 1.70 6.29 -29.17
C SER A 144 1.68 6.04 -27.66
N GLN A 145 2.71 6.49 -26.93
CA GLN A 145 2.89 6.24 -25.51
C GLN A 145 3.32 7.51 -24.77
N TYR A 146 2.74 7.69 -23.59
CA TYR A 146 3.26 8.59 -22.57
C TYR A 146 4.44 7.94 -21.84
N THR A 147 5.34 8.78 -21.33
CA THR A 147 6.39 8.31 -20.41
C THR A 147 6.19 8.93 -19.04
N PHE A 148 6.04 8.09 -18.03
CA PHE A 148 5.86 8.46 -16.64
C PHE A 148 7.18 8.28 -15.88
N ASN A 149 7.56 9.30 -15.13
CA ASN A 149 8.67 9.28 -14.18
C ASN A 149 8.21 9.93 -12.87
N GLY A 150 8.79 9.54 -11.74
CA GLY A 150 8.50 10.19 -10.47
C GLY A 150 8.42 9.24 -9.30
N THR A 151 7.67 9.62 -8.26
CA THR A 151 7.57 8.85 -7.02
C THR A 151 6.14 8.53 -6.66
N TYR A 152 5.95 7.37 -6.05
CA TYR A 152 4.69 6.95 -5.43
C TYR A 152 5.00 6.35 -4.07
N THR A 153 4.44 6.93 -3.02
CA THR A 153 4.58 6.45 -1.64
C THR A 153 3.22 6.05 -1.12
N ARG A 154 3.08 4.83 -0.63
CA ARG A 154 1.86 4.32 0.02
C ARG A 154 2.18 3.88 1.44
N ASP A 155 1.56 4.53 2.40
CA ASP A 155 1.54 4.12 3.79
C ASP A 155 0.27 3.30 4.05
N GLY A 156 0.40 2.17 4.73
CA GLY A 156 -0.71 1.28 5.02
C GLY A 156 -0.66 0.71 6.43
N SER A 157 -1.84 0.42 6.96
CA SER A 157 -2.05 -0.36 8.17
C SER A 157 -2.84 -1.60 7.80
N GLN A 158 -2.10 -2.69 7.56
CA GLN A 158 -2.64 -3.95 7.07
C GLN A 158 -3.06 -4.85 8.23
N VAL A 159 -4.16 -5.57 8.00
CA VAL A 159 -4.63 -6.67 8.85
C VAL A 159 -4.76 -7.90 7.96
N SER A 160 -4.04 -8.97 8.33
CA SER A 160 -4.17 -10.26 7.67
C SER A 160 -5.55 -10.86 7.97
N LYS A 161 -6.20 -11.43 6.96
CA LYS A 161 -7.47 -12.17 7.07
C LYS A 161 -7.25 -13.67 7.25
N ILE A 162 -6.01 -14.12 7.08
CA ILE A 162 -5.59 -15.52 7.20
C ILE A 162 -4.73 -15.71 8.46
N ARG A 163 -4.53 -16.97 8.86
CA ARG A 163 -3.72 -17.35 10.02
C ARG A 163 -4.12 -16.55 11.28
N ASN A 164 -3.15 -15.98 11.99
CA ASN A 164 -3.34 -15.33 13.29
C ASN A 164 -3.93 -13.92 13.22
N ARG A 165 -4.34 -13.46 12.03
CA ARG A 165 -4.86 -12.10 11.79
C ARG A 165 -3.93 -11.01 12.35
N SER A 166 -2.63 -11.20 12.14
CA SER A 166 -1.62 -10.23 12.53
C SER A 166 -1.87 -8.90 11.83
N SER A 167 -1.57 -7.81 12.54
CA SER A 167 -1.54 -6.48 11.96
C SER A 167 -0.10 -6.04 11.74
N LEU A 168 0.11 -5.21 10.74
CA LEU A 168 1.40 -4.58 10.46
C LEU A 168 1.18 -3.20 9.88
N THR A 169 2.17 -2.33 10.02
CA THR A 169 2.26 -1.10 9.25
C THR A 169 3.31 -1.25 8.16
N SER A 170 3.11 -0.58 7.04
CA SER A 170 4.09 -0.56 5.96
C SER A 170 4.11 0.79 5.25
N LYS A 171 5.28 1.14 4.73
CA LYS A 171 5.51 2.23 3.79
C LYS A 171 6.16 1.62 2.55
N VAL A 172 5.44 1.61 1.44
CA VAL A 172 5.95 1.24 0.10
C VAL A 172 6.31 2.52 -0.63
N ILE A 173 7.54 2.60 -1.16
CA ILE A 173 8.00 3.70 -2.01
C ILE A 173 8.40 3.11 -3.35
N LEU A 174 7.85 3.66 -4.42
CA LEU A 174 8.18 3.35 -5.80
C LEU A 174 8.82 4.56 -6.48
N GLY A 175 9.98 4.36 -7.11
CA GLY A 175 10.62 5.34 -7.98
C GLY A 175 10.46 4.95 -9.44
N LEU A 176 9.49 5.54 -10.13
CA LEU A 176 9.17 5.23 -11.52
C LEU A 176 10.21 5.82 -12.47
N ILE A 177 10.74 4.96 -13.34
CA ILE A 177 11.71 5.31 -14.38
C ILE A 177 11.21 4.76 -15.71
N ASN A 178 10.95 5.68 -16.65
CA ASN A 178 10.55 5.37 -18.02
C ASN A 178 9.35 4.42 -18.13
N VAL A 179 8.35 4.56 -17.24
CA VAL A 179 7.12 3.76 -17.31
C VAL A 179 6.30 4.22 -18.52
N LYS A 180 6.13 3.33 -19.50
CA LYS A 180 5.45 3.61 -20.77
C LYS A 180 3.98 3.26 -20.65
N VAL A 181 3.12 4.23 -20.94
CA VAL A 181 1.66 4.07 -20.89
C VAL A 181 1.07 4.35 -22.26
N ASN A 182 0.30 3.40 -22.79
CA ASN A 182 -0.35 3.52 -24.08
C ASN A 182 -1.39 4.67 -24.06
N LYS A 183 -1.32 5.60 -25.02
CA LYS A 183 -2.26 6.73 -25.06
C LYS A 183 -3.70 6.31 -25.33
N ASN A 184 -3.91 5.23 -26.08
CA ASN A 184 -5.25 4.79 -26.46
C ASN A 184 -5.91 3.95 -25.35
N THR A 185 -5.15 3.08 -24.70
CA THR A 185 -5.72 2.14 -23.71
C THR A 185 -5.51 2.57 -22.26
N GLY A 186 -4.61 3.52 -22.00
CA GLY A 186 -4.21 3.93 -20.65
C GLY A 186 -3.42 2.85 -19.89
N ARG A 187 -3.05 1.74 -20.53
CA ARG A 187 -2.35 0.61 -19.91
C ARG A 187 -0.85 0.83 -19.91
N ILE A 188 -0.18 0.36 -18.86
CA ILE A 188 1.28 0.30 -18.80
C ILE A 188 1.75 -0.82 -19.75
N ASP A 189 2.61 -0.45 -20.71
CA ASP A 189 3.21 -1.35 -21.70
C ASP A 189 4.61 -1.82 -21.30
N ALA A 190 5.39 -0.97 -20.60
CA ALA A 190 6.77 -1.28 -20.21
C ALA A 190 7.30 -0.33 -19.13
N GLY A 191 8.49 -0.61 -18.62
CA GLY A 191 9.28 0.28 -17.78
C GLY A 191 9.62 -0.33 -16.43
N THR A 192 10.23 0.46 -15.56
CA THR A 192 10.70 -0.03 -14.26
C THR A 192 10.37 0.94 -13.14
N ALA A 193 10.21 0.42 -11.93
CA ALA A 193 10.25 1.21 -10.72
C ALA A 193 11.21 0.58 -9.72
N SER A 194 12.06 1.38 -9.08
CA SER A 194 12.69 0.93 -7.84
C SER A 194 11.60 0.74 -6.78
N VAL A 195 11.77 -0.21 -5.87
CA VAL A 195 10.86 -0.40 -4.73
C VAL A 195 11.63 -0.51 -3.43
N SER A 196 11.11 0.14 -2.40
CA SER A 196 11.46 -0.12 -1.01
C SER A 196 10.19 -0.28 -0.19
N ILE A 197 10.13 -1.28 0.67
CA ILE A 197 9.07 -1.45 1.66
C ILE A 197 9.69 -1.55 3.04
N ALA A 198 9.19 -0.77 3.99
CA ALA A 198 9.61 -0.81 5.39
C ALA A 198 8.41 -0.72 6.33
N GLY A 199 8.53 -1.26 7.53
CA GLY A 199 7.42 -1.23 8.47
C GLY A 199 7.69 -1.97 9.77
N ALA A 200 6.62 -2.21 10.53
CA ALA A 200 6.68 -2.96 11.78
C ALA A 200 5.46 -3.86 11.97
N THR A 201 5.67 -5.02 12.57
CA THR A 201 4.59 -5.94 12.96
C THR A 201 4.05 -5.62 14.35
N THR A 202 2.87 -6.16 14.71
CA THR A 202 2.31 -6.03 16.07
C THR A 202 3.22 -6.57 17.18
N GLY A 203 4.18 -7.43 16.84
CA GLY A 203 5.20 -7.91 17.78
C GLY A 203 6.39 -6.96 17.99
N GLY A 204 6.39 -5.79 17.36
CA GLY A 204 7.47 -4.80 17.44
C GLY A 204 8.65 -5.08 16.51
N ASN A 205 8.60 -6.14 15.70
CA ASN A 205 9.66 -6.45 14.74
C ASN A 205 9.57 -5.50 13.56
N SER A 206 10.64 -4.77 13.28
CA SER A 206 10.77 -4.00 12.06
C SER A 206 11.24 -4.88 10.90
N PHE A 207 10.87 -4.48 9.68
CA PHE A 207 11.35 -5.12 8.46
C PHE A 207 11.68 -4.04 7.42
N THR A 208 12.59 -4.38 6.51
CA THR A 208 12.90 -3.57 5.33
C THR A 208 13.28 -4.47 4.17
N TYR A 209 12.70 -4.23 3.00
CA TYR A 209 13.04 -4.93 1.77
C TYR A 209 13.18 -3.91 0.63
N GLY A 210 14.07 -4.19 -0.30
CA GLY A 210 14.29 -3.40 -1.51
C GLY A 210 14.30 -4.29 -2.74
N GLY A 211 14.04 -3.68 -3.90
CA GLY A 211 14.02 -4.40 -5.17
C GLY A 211 13.67 -3.52 -6.36
N THR A 212 13.26 -4.16 -7.44
CA THR A 212 12.79 -3.53 -8.66
C THR A 212 11.48 -4.17 -9.12
N VAL A 213 10.54 -3.32 -9.54
CA VAL A 213 9.34 -3.72 -10.28
C VAL A 213 9.61 -3.51 -11.77
N THR A 214 9.43 -4.54 -12.58
CA THR A 214 9.55 -4.45 -14.04
C THR A 214 8.18 -4.65 -14.66
N PHE A 215 7.65 -3.63 -15.32
CA PHE A 215 6.39 -3.70 -16.05
C PHE A 215 6.64 -4.30 -17.42
N MET A 216 5.85 -5.32 -17.79
CA MET A 216 6.06 -6.10 -19.02
C MET A 216 4.92 -5.95 -20.03
N GLY A 217 3.99 -5.05 -19.78
CA GLY A 217 2.76 -4.93 -20.57
C GLY A 217 1.78 -6.04 -20.23
N ASN A 218 0.69 -6.11 -21.01
CA ASN A 218 -0.39 -7.10 -20.83
C ASN A 218 -0.89 -7.19 -19.37
N GLN A 219 -0.87 -6.07 -18.65
CA GLN A 219 -1.27 -5.96 -17.24
C GLN A 219 -0.46 -6.88 -16.32
N SER A 220 0.85 -6.98 -16.57
CA SER A 220 1.77 -7.81 -15.80
C SER A 220 3.05 -7.08 -15.41
N ALA A 221 3.64 -7.51 -14.30
CA ALA A 221 4.94 -7.07 -13.83
C ALA A 221 5.65 -8.18 -13.04
N THR A 222 6.97 -8.03 -12.86
CA THR A 222 7.76 -8.83 -11.93
C THR A 222 8.26 -7.96 -10.79
N ILE A 223 8.22 -8.46 -9.57
CA ILE A 223 8.90 -7.87 -8.41
C ILE A 223 10.15 -8.71 -8.14
N SER A 224 11.33 -8.14 -8.36
CA SER A 224 12.62 -8.75 -8.06
C SER A 224 13.19 -8.11 -6.80
N LEU A 225 13.23 -8.85 -5.70
CA LEU A 225 13.81 -8.39 -4.44
C LEU A 225 15.33 -8.54 -4.45
N ASN A 226 16.03 -7.75 -3.63
CA ASN A 226 17.49 -7.72 -3.58
C ASN A 226 18.12 -9.06 -3.14
N ASN A 227 17.36 -9.96 -2.53
CA ASN A 227 17.81 -11.32 -2.17
C ASN A 227 17.74 -12.31 -3.36
N GLY A 228 17.28 -11.86 -4.53
CA GLY A 228 17.11 -12.69 -5.73
C GLY A 228 15.74 -13.35 -5.87
N ALA A 229 14.84 -13.20 -4.89
CA ALA A 229 13.47 -13.70 -5.02
C ALA A 229 12.69 -12.90 -6.08
N VAL A 230 11.94 -13.60 -6.93
CA VAL A 230 11.14 -13.00 -8.00
C VAL A 230 9.69 -13.43 -7.87
N TYR A 231 8.79 -12.46 -7.93
CA TYR A 231 7.34 -12.66 -7.83
C TYR A 231 6.63 -12.07 -9.04
N ASN A 232 5.76 -12.86 -9.66
CA ASN A 232 4.93 -12.38 -10.78
C ASN A 232 3.67 -11.70 -10.24
N VAL A 233 3.32 -10.58 -10.86
CA VAL A 233 2.12 -9.80 -10.55
C VAL A 233 1.32 -9.60 -11.83
N SER A 234 0.00 -9.78 -11.73
CA SER A 234 -0.95 -9.51 -12.81
C SER A 234 -2.20 -8.83 -12.27
N TRP A 235 -2.85 -8.00 -13.09
CA TRP A 235 -4.10 -7.31 -12.75
C TRP A 235 -5.06 -7.21 -13.94
#